data_AF-A0A2T0SAU1-F1
#
_entry.id   AF-A0A2T0SAU1-F1
#
_cell.length_a   1.000
_cell.length_b   1.000
_cell.length_c   1.000
_cell.angle_alpha   90.00
_cell.angle_beta   90.00
_cell.angle_gamma   90.00
#
_symmetry.space_group_name_H-M   'P 1'
#
loop_
_entity.id
_entity.type
_entity.pdbx_description
1 polymer ?
#
loop_
_entity_poly.entity_id
_entity_poly.type
_entity_poly.pdbx_seq_one_letter_code
_entity_poly.pdbx_strand_id
1 'polypeptide(L)'
;MLMKCLINRLVTALSPIPLIIGIVGLTSPGVAQTRPGGNIMTVCNPMNLDYRFTLEGPSRREAADPTAITFKNEYYLFASRSGGYWHSKDLSHWDLIKTDDLPLEDYAPTAVTVGDTVYFMASTTKPGGKIYKSADPKSGKWTVANSDFPFALTDPDLFLDDDGRLYLYYGCSNVQPIYVVELDRKTLMPMGKSTGLFAGNPKTYGWERFGDYNERPEKPWLEGAWMTKYKGTYYLQYASPGTEFKSYSDGLYTSDKPLGPFKLAANNPFSARPEGFIAGAGHSSTFQDRYGNFWRISTMSISVKHRWERRLGLFPAFFGPDGRSYTNTAFGDFPFIIPNNKITSLAELFPDWMLLSYGKPVQVSSELPNHPARQGVDEDIRTYWSAATGGPTEWMQIDLQQPCQINAVQLNFAEEGATLLGRSADIAYRYKLAYSDDNRTWKSLADKSANRQDAPHDYLAFAAPVRARYLRVTNGHTPSGQFALSDFRVFGKSPDKLPAPVTNLSVVRDKADPCIVTLTWPKSEGSVGYTIRYGTAPNQLQHTYQVFGVNSLVIRSLNRDESYYFTVDSFNGRGITAGAKPLRIP
;
A
#
# COMPACT_ATOMS: atom_id res chain seq x y z
N MET A 1 66.75 -51.26 8.61
CA MET A 1 67.67 -51.67 7.53
C MET A 1 68.16 -50.39 6.86
N LEU A 2 69.42 -50.02 7.14
CA LEU A 2 70.39 -49.17 6.42
C LEU A 2 69.88 -48.07 5.46
N MET A 3 70.42 -46.84 5.39
CA MET A 3 71.79 -46.37 5.64
C MET A 3 71.85 -44.84 5.69
N LYS A 4 72.70 -44.31 6.58
CA LYS A 4 73.22 -42.92 6.63
C LYS A 4 74.41 -42.76 5.66
N CYS A 5 74.64 -41.56 5.13
CA CYS A 5 75.94 -40.89 4.84
C CYS A 5 75.75 -39.77 3.78
N LEU A 6 76.47 -38.65 3.70
CA LEU A 6 77.32 -37.84 4.59
C LEU A 6 77.70 -36.57 3.77
N ILE A 7 77.47 -35.37 4.31
CA ILE A 7 78.37 -34.18 4.32
C ILE A 7 78.91 -33.59 3.00
N ASN A 8 78.58 -32.30 2.74
CA ASN A 8 79.60 -31.24 2.68
C ASN A 8 79.03 -29.82 2.89
N ARG A 9 79.78 -29.01 3.66
CA ARG A 9 79.55 -27.60 4.01
C ARG A 9 80.10 -26.68 2.91
N LEU A 10 79.46 -25.54 2.63
CA LEU A 10 80.06 -24.22 2.88
C LEU A 10 79.01 -23.11 2.84
N VAL A 11 79.21 -22.16 3.75
CA VAL A 11 78.35 -21.04 4.15
C VAL A 11 78.48 -19.88 3.17
N THR A 12 77.36 -19.30 2.74
CA THR A 12 77.25 -17.86 2.48
C THR A 12 75.89 -17.37 2.97
N ALA A 13 75.94 -16.37 3.85
CA ALA A 13 74.80 -15.76 4.52
C ALA A 13 73.84 -15.08 3.54
N LEU A 14 72.54 -15.14 3.84
CA LEU A 14 71.54 -14.06 3.71
C LEU A 14 70.17 -14.59 4.16
N SER A 15 69.47 -13.78 4.96
CA SER A 15 68.22 -14.07 5.67
C SER A 15 67.06 -14.54 4.76
N PRO A 16 66.19 -15.47 5.20
CA PRO A 16 64.96 -15.78 4.47
C PRO A 16 63.84 -14.79 4.84
N ILE A 17 63.35 -14.09 3.83
CA ILE A 17 62.04 -13.45 3.80
C ILE A 17 60.99 -14.58 3.72
N PRO A 18 59.91 -14.57 4.52
CA PRO A 18 58.85 -15.55 4.36
C PRO A 18 58.11 -15.32 3.02
N LEU A 19 58.19 -16.32 2.16
CA LEU A 19 57.42 -16.46 0.94
C LEU A 19 55.93 -16.65 1.33
N ILE A 20 55.15 -15.57 1.25
CA ILE A 20 53.68 -15.66 1.30
C ILE A 20 53.22 -16.26 -0.03
N ILE A 21 52.82 -17.53 0.01
CA ILE A 21 52.01 -18.13 -1.05
C ILE A 21 50.63 -17.47 -0.97
N GLY A 22 50.43 -16.44 -1.79
CA GLY A 22 49.12 -15.85 -2.02
C GLY A 22 48.25 -16.85 -2.79
N ILE A 23 47.35 -17.53 -2.08
CA ILE A 23 46.19 -18.15 -2.71
C ILE A 23 45.37 -17.00 -3.30
N VAL A 24 45.43 -16.85 -4.62
CA VAL A 24 44.52 -15.97 -5.37
C VAL A 24 43.14 -16.63 -5.33
N GLY A 25 42.40 -16.36 -4.27
CA GLY A 25 40.95 -16.51 -4.29
C GLY A 25 40.39 -15.50 -5.27
N LEU A 26 39.91 -15.98 -6.42
CA LEU A 26 39.07 -15.21 -7.33
C LEU A 26 37.75 -14.89 -6.63
N THR A 27 37.74 -13.82 -5.83
CA THR A 27 36.51 -13.17 -5.40
C THR A 27 36.00 -12.36 -6.57
N SER A 28 34.90 -12.81 -7.18
CA SER A 28 34.09 -11.99 -8.09
C SER A 28 33.83 -10.64 -7.42
N PRO A 29 34.02 -9.50 -8.09
CA PRO A 29 33.65 -8.22 -7.52
C PRO A 29 32.12 -8.19 -7.46
N GLY A 30 31.57 -8.50 -6.29
CA GLY A 30 30.23 -8.09 -5.94
C GLY A 30 30.18 -6.57 -6.10
N VAL A 31 29.34 -6.09 -7.01
CA VAL A 31 29.05 -4.66 -7.13
C VAL A 31 28.31 -4.28 -5.85
N ALA A 32 29.07 -3.92 -4.83
CA ALA A 32 28.59 -3.12 -3.73
C ALA A 32 28.11 -1.81 -4.35
N GLN A 33 26.80 -1.57 -4.34
CA GLN A 33 26.25 -0.23 -4.55
C GLN A 33 26.69 0.64 -3.37
N THR A 34 27.90 1.16 -3.43
CA THR A 34 28.35 2.23 -2.55
C THR A 34 27.56 3.48 -2.89
N ARG A 35 26.69 3.92 -1.97
CA ARG A 35 25.95 5.19 -2.05
C ARG A 35 26.74 6.29 -1.35
N PRO A 36 27.08 7.38 -2.08
CA PRO A 36 27.23 8.68 -1.43
C PRO A 36 26.47 9.80 -2.18
N GLY A 37 25.71 10.61 -1.43
CA GLY A 37 25.11 11.88 -1.87
C GLY A 37 23.59 11.89 -1.99
N GLY A 38 22.86 11.93 -0.86
CA GLY A 38 21.46 12.38 -0.78
C GLY A 38 20.42 11.62 -1.61
N ASN A 39 20.33 10.29 -1.51
CA ASN A 39 19.26 9.55 -2.17
C ASN A 39 17.90 9.77 -1.48
N ILE A 40 16.99 10.42 -2.19
CA ILE A 40 15.57 10.45 -1.86
C ILE A 40 15.05 9.01 -1.87
N MET A 41 14.46 8.56 -0.77
CA MET A 41 13.87 7.24 -0.64
C MET A 41 12.43 7.30 -1.10
N THR A 42 12.09 6.55 -2.15
CA THR A 42 10.72 6.46 -2.66
C THR A 42 10.14 5.07 -2.46
N VAL A 43 8.82 5.01 -2.31
CA VAL A 43 8.01 3.79 -2.32
C VAL A 43 6.85 3.97 -3.28
N CYS A 44 6.12 2.89 -3.58
CA CYS A 44 4.96 2.90 -4.48
C CYS A 44 3.92 1.92 -3.94
N ASN A 45 2.63 2.27 -4.01
CA ASN A 45 1.55 1.34 -3.67
C ASN A 45 1.17 0.48 -4.89
N PRO A 46 0.73 -0.78 -4.70
CA PRO A 46 0.64 -1.51 -3.43
C PRO A 46 2.03 -1.70 -2.82
N MET A 47 2.12 -1.68 -1.48
CA MET A 47 3.42 -1.81 -0.81
C MET A 47 4.12 -3.12 -1.21
N ASN A 48 5.44 -3.09 -1.37
CA ASN A 48 6.20 -4.29 -1.72
C ASN A 48 6.53 -5.12 -0.47
N LEU A 49 5.54 -5.88 0.01
CA LEU A 49 5.69 -6.83 1.13
C LEU A 49 5.74 -8.27 0.61
N ASP A 50 6.31 -9.18 1.41
CA ASP A 50 6.31 -10.62 1.13
C ASP A 50 4.96 -11.28 1.49
N TYR A 51 3.87 -10.78 0.87
CA TYR A 51 2.50 -11.25 1.09
C TYR A 51 2.43 -12.77 0.99
N ARG A 52 1.86 -13.44 1.99
CA ARG A 52 1.84 -14.91 1.99
C ARG A 52 0.75 -15.45 1.05
N PHE A 53 1.00 -16.56 0.35
CA PHE A 53 -0.11 -17.29 -0.25
C PHE A 53 -1.02 -17.83 0.85
N THR A 54 -2.32 -17.88 0.61
CA THR A 54 -3.28 -18.45 1.55
C THR A 54 -2.92 -19.91 1.90
N LEU A 55 -3.34 -20.34 3.08
CA LEU A 55 -3.14 -21.73 3.53
C LEU A 55 -4.18 -22.69 2.92
N GLU A 56 -5.20 -22.14 2.27
CA GLU A 56 -6.31 -22.84 1.64
C GLU A 56 -6.58 -22.29 0.24
N GLY A 57 -7.29 -23.08 -0.58
CA GLY A 57 -7.67 -22.69 -1.93
C GLY A 57 -8.81 -21.65 -1.98
N PRO A 58 -8.95 -20.88 -3.07
CA PRO A 58 -8.01 -20.80 -4.19
C PRO A 58 -6.70 -20.11 -3.78
N SER A 59 -5.59 -20.55 -4.38
CA SER A 59 -4.26 -19.96 -4.17
C SER A 59 -4.27 -18.49 -4.57
N ARG A 60 -3.91 -17.63 -3.62
CA ARG A 60 -3.79 -16.18 -3.79
C ARG A 60 -2.93 -15.64 -2.67
N ARG A 61 -2.31 -14.49 -2.86
CA ARG A 61 -1.72 -13.74 -1.75
C ARG A 61 -2.71 -12.82 -1.05
N GLU A 62 -2.50 -12.60 0.24
CA GLU A 62 -3.34 -11.72 1.05
C GLU A 62 -2.52 -11.08 2.18
N ALA A 63 -2.74 -9.79 2.40
CA ALA A 63 -2.63 -9.16 3.71
C ALA A 63 -3.63 -8.00 3.75
N ALA A 64 -4.29 -7.82 4.88
CA ALA A 64 -5.36 -6.86 5.06
C ALA A 64 -5.45 -6.43 6.52
N ASP A 65 -6.35 -5.47 6.78
CA ASP A 65 -6.71 -5.03 8.12
C ASP A 65 -5.45 -4.57 8.91
N PRO A 66 -4.61 -3.68 8.33
CA PRO A 66 -3.30 -3.38 8.87
C PRO A 66 -3.34 -2.52 10.13
N THR A 67 -2.57 -2.92 11.13
CA THR A 67 -2.19 -2.08 12.27
C THR A 67 -0.70 -1.76 12.22
N ALA A 68 -0.36 -0.49 12.01
CA ALA A 68 1.01 0.01 12.12
C ALA A 68 1.20 0.82 13.41
N ILE A 69 2.35 0.63 14.06
CA ILE A 69 2.76 1.40 15.24
C ILE A 69 4.22 1.82 15.13
N THR A 70 4.54 2.94 15.79
CA THR A 70 5.93 3.32 16.07
C THR A 70 6.27 2.91 17.50
N PHE A 71 7.32 2.11 17.66
CA PHE A 71 7.77 1.60 18.95
C PHE A 71 9.30 1.65 19.02
N LYS A 72 9.84 2.30 20.06
CA LYS A 72 11.29 2.51 20.25
C LYS A 72 11.99 3.05 18.99
N ASN A 73 11.38 4.04 18.32
CA ASN A 73 11.88 4.72 17.12
C ASN A 73 11.97 3.84 15.85
N GLU A 74 11.33 2.67 15.86
CA GLU A 74 11.19 1.75 14.74
C GLU A 74 9.70 1.47 14.48
N TYR A 75 9.37 0.86 13.34
CA TYR A 75 8.01 0.63 12.88
C TYR A 75 7.66 -0.85 12.90
N TYR A 76 6.44 -1.17 13.29
CA TYR A 76 5.90 -2.52 13.27
C TYR A 76 4.55 -2.51 12.56
N LEU A 77 4.32 -3.50 11.70
CA LEU A 77 3.11 -3.63 10.89
C LEU A 77 2.54 -5.03 11.07
N PHE A 78 1.33 -5.12 11.61
CA PHE A 78 0.56 -6.34 11.78
C PHE A 78 -0.57 -6.34 10.75
N ALA A 79 -0.84 -7.46 10.11
CA ALA A 79 -1.94 -7.58 9.16
C ALA A 79 -2.50 -9.01 9.16
N SER A 80 -3.78 -9.13 8.84
CA SER A 80 -4.49 -10.41 8.70
C SER A 80 -3.77 -11.37 7.77
N ARG A 81 -3.84 -12.68 8.09
CA ARG A 81 -3.46 -13.80 7.21
C ARG A 81 -2.01 -13.78 6.70
N SER A 82 -1.12 -13.06 7.36
CA SER A 82 0.24 -12.80 6.87
C SER A 82 1.28 -13.85 7.32
N GLY A 83 0.94 -14.67 8.32
CA GLY A 83 1.85 -15.68 8.89
C GLY A 83 3.07 -15.06 9.59
N GLY A 84 2.94 -13.81 10.02
CA GLY A 84 3.96 -13.00 10.67
C GLY A 84 3.52 -11.54 10.74
N TYR A 85 4.43 -10.67 11.14
CA TYR A 85 4.28 -9.21 11.11
C TYR A 85 5.60 -8.60 10.66
N TRP A 86 5.58 -7.36 10.17
CA TRP A 86 6.76 -6.73 9.62
C TRP A 86 7.38 -5.72 10.57
N HIS A 87 8.69 -5.56 10.44
CA HIS A 87 9.49 -4.56 11.10
C HIS A 87 10.17 -3.66 10.06
N SER A 88 10.25 -2.35 10.33
CA SER A 88 10.97 -1.42 9.47
C SER A 88 11.68 -0.34 10.29
N LYS A 89 12.78 0.16 9.74
CA LYS A 89 13.47 1.37 10.23
C LYS A 89 13.19 2.60 9.39
N ASP A 90 12.52 2.47 8.25
CA ASP A 90 12.48 3.53 7.25
C ASP A 90 11.16 3.61 6.47
N LEU A 91 10.15 2.78 6.83
CA LEU A 91 8.87 2.63 6.13
C LEU A 91 8.96 2.13 4.68
N SER A 92 10.17 1.90 4.14
CA SER A 92 10.34 1.38 2.78
C SER A 92 10.78 -0.07 2.76
N HIS A 93 11.70 -0.46 3.63
CA HIS A 93 12.18 -1.84 3.76
C HIS A 93 11.53 -2.49 4.97
N TRP A 94 10.91 -3.64 4.74
CA TRP A 94 10.14 -4.36 5.74
C TRP A 94 10.67 -5.78 5.88
N ASP A 95 11.10 -6.12 7.08
CA ASP A 95 11.57 -7.46 7.44
C ASP A 95 10.43 -8.23 8.11
N LEU A 96 10.07 -9.40 7.58
CA LEU A 96 9.06 -10.26 8.20
C LEU A 96 9.62 -10.95 9.45
N ILE A 97 8.93 -10.74 10.57
CA ILE A 97 9.11 -11.48 11.82
C ILE A 97 8.06 -12.60 11.88
N LYS A 98 8.53 -13.83 12.07
CA LYS A 98 7.70 -15.00 12.30
C LYS A 98 7.71 -15.36 13.78
N THR A 99 6.58 -15.81 14.29
CA THR A 99 6.44 -16.27 15.67
C THR A 99 5.32 -17.29 15.77
N ASP A 100 5.43 -18.20 16.73
CA ASP A 100 4.37 -19.13 17.11
C ASP A 100 3.57 -18.62 18.32
N ASP A 101 3.98 -17.47 18.90
CA ASP A 101 3.40 -16.93 20.13
C ASP A 101 2.11 -16.13 19.88
N LEU A 102 1.82 -15.74 18.63
CA LEU A 102 0.66 -14.91 18.25
C LEU A 102 -0.35 -15.67 17.37
N PRO A 103 -1.64 -15.31 17.41
CA PRO A 103 -2.68 -15.88 16.55
C PRO A 103 -2.63 -15.27 15.13
N LEU A 104 -1.57 -15.53 14.39
CA LEU A 104 -1.29 -14.88 13.09
C LEU A 104 -2.29 -15.21 11.96
N GLU A 105 -3.18 -16.17 12.20
CA GLU A 105 -4.25 -16.56 11.27
C GLU A 105 -5.58 -15.89 11.57
N ASP A 106 -5.73 -15.26 12.73
CA ASP A 106 -6.94 -14.50 13.07
C ASP A 106 -6.95 -13.16 12.31
N TYR A 107 -8.15 -12.65 12.04
CA TYR A 107 -8.36 -11.41 11.29
C TYR A 107 -8.27 -10.16 12.18
N ALA A 108 -7.93 -9.05 11.55
CA ALA A 108 -7.87 -7.70 12.10
C ALA A 108 -7.05 -7.63 13.39
N PRO A 109 -5.71 -7.79 13.30
CA PRO A 109 -4.85 -7.57 14.44
C PRO A 109 -4.82 -6.09 14.81
N THR A 110 -4.77 -5.82 16.12
CA THR A 110 -4.44 -4.50 16.68
C THR A 110 -3.24 -4.58 17.60
N ALA A 111 -2.52 -3.48 17.68
CA ALA A 111 -1.40 -3.31 18.58
C ALA A 111 -1.37 -1.89 19.15
N VAL A 112 -1.05 -1.78 20.43
CA VAL A 112 -0.91 -0.49 21.12
C VAL A 112 0.39 -0.47 21.92
N THR A 113 1.09 0.66 21.90
CA THR A 113 2.25 0.87 22.75
C THR A 113 1.81 1.41 24.10
N VAL A 114 2.32 0.79 25.15
CA VAL A 114 2.10 1.18 26.54
C VAL A 114 3.46 1.22 27.24
N GLY A 115 3.99 2.43 27.42
CA GLY A 115 5.34 2.59 27.96
C GLY A 115 6.39 1.91 27.08
N ASP A 116 7.11 0.94 27.64
CA ASP A 116 8.16 0.17 26.96
C ASP A 116 7.68 -1.19 26.41
N THR A 117 6.36 -1.39 26.34
CA THR A 117 5.74 -2.67 25.98
C THR A 117 4.66 -2.48 24.92
N VAL A 118 4.65 -3.35 23.91
CA VAL A 118 3.57 -3.45 22.92
C VAL A 118 2.57 -4.50 23.38
N TYR A 119 1.28 -4.18 23.30
CA TYR A 119 0.18 -5.11 23.51
C TYR A 119 -0.46 -5.45 22.17
N PHE A 120 -0.89 -6.69 22.00
CA PHE A 120 -1.45 -7.21 20.75
C PHE A 120 -2.72 -8.04 21.02
N MET A 121 -3.72 -7.91 20.15
CA MET A 121 -4.84 -8.85 20.06
C MET A 121 -5.40 -8.89 18.63
N ALA A 122 -6.24 -9.88 18.34
CA ALA A 122 -6.93 -10.02 17.06
C ALA A 122 -8.39 -10.42 17.31
N SER A 123 -9.17 -10.52 16.24
CA SER A 123 -10.57 -10.95 16.30
C SER A 123 -10.72 -12.36 16.87
N THR A 124 -11.81 -12.60 17.61
CA THR A 124 -12.14 -13.90 18.23
C THR A 124 -13.60 -14.25 17.98
N THR A 125 -13.86 -15.53 17.69
CA THR A 125 -15.22 -16.02 17.39
C THR A 125 -16.00 -16.51 18.62
N LYS A 126 -15.34 -16.58 19.78
CA LYS A 126 -15.90 -17.04 21.07
C LYS A 126 -15.16 -16.39 22.25
N PRO A 127 -15.76 -16.38 23.45
CA PRO A 127 -15.05 -16.02 24.69
C PRO A 127 -13.77 -16.84 24.90
N GLY A 128 -12.85 -16.31 25.72
CA GLY A 128 -11.53 -16.90 25.97
C GLY A 128 -10.44 -16.39 25.03
N GLY A 129 -10.64 -15.19 24.45
CA GLY A 129 -9.63 -14.49 23.66
C GLY A 129 -8.39 -14.14 24.50
N LYS A 130 -7.27 -13.84 23.84
CA LYS A 130 -6.02 -13.49 24.53
C LYS A 130 -5.54 -12.11 24.13
N ILE A 131 -4.95 -11.40 25.09
CA ILE A 131 -4.13 -10.23 24.84
C ILE A 131 -2.69 -10.62 25.12
N TYR A 132 -1.80 -10.33 24.18
CA TYR A 132 -0.38 -10.63 24.23
C TYR A 132 0.41 -9.35 24.51
N LYS A 133 1.64 -9.50 25.00
CA LYS A 133 2.57 -8.38 25.18
C LYS A 133 4.01 -8.76 24.87
N SER A 134 4.77 -7.77 24.41
CA SER A 134 6.22 -7.87 24.23
C SER A 134 6.91 -6.53 24.45
N ALA A 135 8.00 -6.53 25.21
CA ALA A 135 8.91 -5.39 25.32
C ALA A 135 10.00 -5.38 24.20
N ASP A 136 10.08 -6.48 23.46
CA ASP A 136 11.00 -6.67 22.32
C ASP A 136 10.27 -7.43 21.18
N PRO A 137 9.30 -6.78 20.52
CA PRO A 137 8.57 -7.39 19.40
C PRO A 137 9.51 -7.75 18.24
N LYS A 138 10.72 -7.20 18.16
CA LYS A 138 11.69 -7.58 17.11
C LYS A 138 12.20 -9.01 17.28
N SER A 139 12.29 -9.50 18.51
CA SER A 139 12.70 -10.88 18.80
C SER A 139 11.69 -11.94 18.34
N GLY A 140 10.47 -11.54 18.01
CA GLY A 140 9.38 -12.48 17.77
C GLY A 140 8.78 -13.09 19.04
N LYS A 141 9.27 -12.73 20.25
CA LYS A 141 8.81 -13.33 21.51
C LYS A 141 7.68 -12.54 22.14
N TRP A 142 6.59 -13.22 22.45
CA TRP A 142 5.40 -12.67 23.08
C TRP A 142 4.98 -13.49 24.29
N THR A 143 4.40 -12.81 25.28
CA THR A 143 3.82 -13.45 26.47
C THR A 143 2.36 -13.07 26.60
N VAL A 144 1.56 -13.94 27.21
CA VAL A 144 0.14 -13.66 27.45
C VAL A 144 0.02 -12.63 28.59
N ALA A 145 -0.65 -11.52 28.30
CA ALA A 145 -0.98 -10.47 29.26
C ALA A 145 -2.37 -10.69 29.90
N ASN A 146 -3.33 -11.18 29.11
CA ASN A 146 -4.64 -11.65 29.57
C ASN A 146 -4.99 -12.93 28.79
N SER A 147 -5.32 -14.00 29.50
CA SER A 147 -5.56 -15.33 28.92
C SER A 147 -7.03 -15.67 28.67
N ASP A 148 -7.97 -14.84 29.16
CA ASP A 148 -9.40 -15.17 29.22
C ASP A 148 -10.27 -13.94 28.97
N PHE A 149 -10.12 -13.32 27.80
CA PHE A 149 -10.93 -12.17 27.42
C PHE A 149 -12.40 -12.59 27.30
N PRO A 150 -13.34 -11.88 27.96
CA PRO A 150 -14.62 -12.45 28.37
C PRO A 150 -15.68 -12.58 27.26
N PHE A 151 -15.43 -12.03 26.07
CA PHE A 151 -16.37 -12.10 24.94
C PHE A 151 -15.68 -12.22 23.59
N ALA A 152 -16.45 -12.71 22.61
CA ALA A 152 -16.08 -12.69 21.20
C ALA A 152 -16.13 -11.25 20.66
N LEU A 153 -15.18 -10.90 19.81
CA LEU A 153 -15.11 -9.58 19.19
C LEU A 153 -14.51 -9.66 17.80
N THR A 154 -14.87 -8.72 16.95
CA THR A 154 -14.32 -8.57 15.60
C THR A 154 -13.75 -7.17 15.47
N ASP A 155 -12.62 -7.05 14.79
CA ASP A 155 -11.93 -5.80 14.48
C ASP A 155 -11.63 -4.94 15.72
N PRO A 156 -10.83 -5.46 16.67
CA PRO A 156 -10.42 -4.69 17.84
C PRO A 156 -9.55 -3.49 17.44
N ASP A 157 -9.67 -2.40 18.19
CA ASP A 157 -8.69 -1.33 18.28
C ASP A 157 -8.43 -0.99 19.76
N LEU A 158 -7.16 -1.06 20.16
CA LEU A 158 -6.72 -0.71 21.50
C LEU A 158 -6.17 0.72 21.50
N PHE A 159 -6.86 1.62 22.18
CA PHE A 159 -6.49 3.02 22.27
C PHE A 159 -6.06 3.39 23.69
N LEU A 160 -4.78 3.75 23.85
CA LEU A 160 -4.25 4.32 25.09
C LEU A 160 -4.38 5.85 25.03
N ASP A 161 -5.11 6.41 25.98
CA ASP A 161 -5.30 7.86 26.11
C ASP A 161 -4.16 8.51 26.92
N ASP A 162 -4.01 9.83 26.79
CA ASP A 162 -2.96 10.62 27.45
C ASP A 162 -3.07 10.59 29.00
N ASP A 163 -4.27 10.31 29.53
CA ASP A 163 -4.51 10.16 30.97
C ASP A 163 -4.18 8.74 31.49
N GLY A 164 -3.70 7.85 30.60
CA GLY A 164 -3.28 6.50 30.92
C GLY A 164 -4.41 5.47 30.92
N ARG A 165 -5.65 5.84 30.58
CA ARG A 165 -6.78 4.91 30.42
C ARG A 165 -6.71 4.21 29.08
N LEU A 166 -7.17 2.96 29.06
CA LEU A 166 -7.13 2.11 27.86
C LEU A 166 -8.56 1.81 27.42
N TYR A 167 -8.83 1.99 26.14
CA TYR A 167 -10.13 1.75 25.52
C TYR A 167 -10.00 0.67 24.45
N LEU A 168 -11.06 -0.12 24.30
CA LEU A 168 -11.23 -1.10 23.25
C LEU A 168 -12.43 -0.69 22.39
N TYR A 169 -12.18 -0.36 21.13
CA TYR A 169 -13.21 -0.24 20.09
C TYR A 169 -13.30 -1.55 19.32
N TYR A 170 -14.49 -1.96 18.91
CA TYR A 170 -14.66 -3.20 18.14
C TYR A 170 -16.03 -3.26 17.45
N GLY A 171 -16.15 -4.10 16.43
CA GLY A 171 -17.40 -4.38 15.74
C GLY A 171 -17.19 -4.58 14.24
N CYS A 172 -17.95 -5.50 13.66
CA CYS A 172 -18.07 -5.71 12.22
C CYS A 172 -19.51 -6.16 11.95
N SER A 173 -20.35 -5.25 11.44
CA SER A 173 -21.77 -5.56 11.22
C SER A 173 -22.45 -4.62 10.24
N ASN A 174 -23.45 -5.16 9.53
CA ASN A 174 -24.42 -4.37 8.79
C ASN A 174 -25.73 -4.09 9.57
N VAL A 175 -25.78 -4.48 10.85
CA VAL A 175 -26.93 -4.28 11.75
C VAL A 175 -26.51 -3.69 13.09
N GLN A 176 -25.48 -4.25 13.73
CA GLN A 176 -24.97 -3.78 15.02
C GLN A 176 -24.06 -2.55 14.85
N PRO A 177 -23.96 -1.69 15.87
CA PRO A 177 -23.05 -0.55 15.83
C PRO A 177 -21.60 -0.99 16.04
N ILE A 178 -20.67 -0.04 15.84
CA ILE A 178 -19.34 -0.11 16.48
C ILE A 178 -19.53 0.10 17.99
N TYR A 179 -18.79 -0.66 18.79
CA TYR A 179 -18.80 -0.61 20.25
C TYR A 179 -17.51 -0.02 20.80
N VAL A 180 -17.59 0.52 22.03
CA VAL A 180 -16.42 0.88 22.84
C VAL A 180 -16.61 0.45 24.29
N VAL A 181 -15.52 0.05 24.95
CA VAL A 181 -15.46 -0.19 26.39
C VAL A 181 -14.10 0.21 26.95
N GLU A 182 -14.04 0.71 28.18
CA GLU A 182 -12.78 0.93 28.88
C GLU A 182 -12.25 -0.40 29.44
N LEU A 183 -10.92 -0.56 29.45
CA LEU A 183 -10.25 -1.73 30.01
C LEU A 183 -9.47 -1.34 31.28
N ASP A 184 -9.56 -2.20 32.30
CA ASP A 184 -8.72 -2.07 33.49
C ASP A 184 -7.24 -2.29 33.10
N ARG A 185 -6.37 -1.34 33.45
CA ARG A 185 -4.97 -1.32 32.99
C ARG A 185 -4.11 -2.44 33.57
N LYS A 186 -4.56 -3.14 34.61
CA LYS A 186 -3.81 -4.22 35.26
C LYS A 186 -4.22 -5.58 34.72
N THR A 187 -5.52 -5.80 34.61
CA THR A 187 -6.14 -7.07 34.22
C THR A 187 -6.46 -7.14 32.73
N LEU A 188 -6.56 -5.99 32.06
CA LEU A 188 -7.04 -5.82 30.69
C LEU A 188 -8.45 -6.37 30.49
N MET A 189 -9.27 -6.32 31.55
CA MET A 189 -10.67 -6.73 31.52
C MET A 189 -11.59 -5.53 31.28
N PRO A 190 -12.70 -5.72 30.56
CA PRO A 190 -13.71 -4.67 30.37
C PRO A 190 -14.26 -4.12 31.68
N MET A 191 -14.27 -2.79 31.80
CA MET A 191 -14.82 -2.05 32.92
C MET A 191 -16.29 -1.69 32.65
N GLY A 192 -17.17 -2.69 32.77
CA GLY A 192 -18.60 -2.53 32.59
C GLY A 192 -19.11 -2.99 31.22
N LYS A 193 -20.25 -2.44 30.80
CA LYS A 193 -20.90 -2.80 29.53
C LYS A 193 -20.36 -1.94 28.39
N SER A 194 -20.20 -2.54 27.22
CA SER A 194 -19.85 -1.81 26.01
C SER A 194 -20.95 -0.84 25.58
N THR A 195 -20.54 0.33 25.10
CA THR A 195 -21.42 1.37 24.56
C THR A 195 -21.44 1.27 23.04
N GLY A 196 -22.62 1.09 22.44
CA GLY A 196 -22.79 1.18 20.99
C GLY A 196 -22.77 2.64 20.53
N LEU A 197 -22.04 2.94 19.45
CA LEU A 197 -21.71 4.31 19.05
C LEU A 197 -22.62 4.86 17.96
N PHE A 198 -22.60 4.27 16.77
CA PHE A 198 -23.35 4.72 15.60
C PHE A 198 -23.65 3.57 14.64
N ALA A 199 -24.59 3.81 13.72
CA ALA A 199 -24.99 2.88 12.67
C ALA A 199 -24.89 3.56 11.30
N GLY A 200 -24.77 2.77 10.24
CA GLY A 200 -24.66 3.28 8.88
C GLY A 200 -25.95 3.97 8.40
N ASN A 201 -25.79 4.99 7.58
CA ASN A 201 -26.84 5.77 6.94
C ASN A 201 -26.58 5.95 5.43
N PRO A 202 -26.63 4.87 4.62
CA PRO A 202 -26.35 4.93 3.18
C PRO A 202 -27.35 5.77 2.38
N LYS A 203 -28.49 6.16 2.98
CA LYS A 203 -29.45 7.08 2.36
C LYS A 203 -28.92 8.52 2.31
N THR A 204 -28.17 8.92 3.34
CA THR A 204 -27.57 10.26 3.44
C THR A 204 -26.09 10.23 3.03
N TYR A 205 -25.36 9.17 3.34
CA TYR A 205 -23.91 9.05 3.10
C TYR A 205 -23.68 8.12 1.92
N GLY A 206 -23.51 8.68 0.72
CA GLY A 206 -23.37 7.89 -0.51
C GLY A 206 -22.17 6.93 -0.50
N TRP A 207 -21.08 7.31 0.17
CA TRP A 207 -19.87 6.50 0.29
C TRP A 207 -20.05 5.23 1.14
N GLU A 208 -21.14 5.12 1.91
CA GLU A 208 -21.51 3.91 2.64
C GLU A 208 -22.33 2.91 1.81
N ARG A 209 -22.52 3.14 0.51
CA ARG A 209 -23.30 2.25 -0.36
C ARG A 209 -22.41 1.19 -1.00
N PHE A 210 -22.89 -0.04 -1.11
CA PHE A 210 -22.17 -1.16 -1.71
C PHE A 210 -21.85 -0.96 -3.20
N GLY A 211 -20.93 -1.79 -3.71
CA GLY A 211 -20.54 -1.84 -5.12
C GLY A 211 -19.24 -1.06 -5.38
N ASP A 212 -18.53 -1.41 -6.45
CA ASP A 212 -17.26 -0.77 -6.82
C ASP A 212 -17.42 0.75 -7.00
N TYR A 213 -18.63 1.21 -7.34
CA TYR A 213 -18.97 2.60 -7.59
C TYR A 213 -20.09 3.13 -6.69
N ASN A 214 -20.30 2.53 -5.51
CA ASN A 214 -21.35 2.90 -4.55
C ASN A 214 -22.77 2.88 -5.16
N GLU A 215 -23.00 1.99 -6.13
CA GLU A 215 -24.24 1.92 -6.91
C GLU A 215 -25.36 1.12 -6.25
N ARG A 216 -25.07 0.41 -5.15
CA ARG A 216 -26.03 -0.48 -4.50
C ARG A 216 -26.44 0.04 -3.10
N PRO A 217 -27.75 0.23 -2.83
CA PRO A 217 -28.23 0.99 -1.66
C PRO A 217 -28.35 0.18 -0.37
N GLU A 218 -27.82 -1.05 -0.31
CA GLU A 218 -27.88 -1.90 0.87
C GLU A 218 -27.17 -1.27 2.08
N LYS A 219 -27.52 -1.72 3.29
CA LYS A 219 -26.84 -1.27 4.52
C LYS A 219 -25.36 -1.67 4.49
N PRO A 220 -24.42 -0.73 4.73
CA PRO A 220 -22.98 -1.01 4.76
C PRO A 220 -22.63 -2.04 5.81
N TRP A 221 -21.52 -2.77 5.63
CA TRP A 221 -20.76 -3.25 6.79
C TRP A 221 -20.01 -2.07 7.41
N LEU A 222 -20.19 -1.88 8.71
CA LEU A 222 -19.36 -1.00 9.52
C LEU A 222 -18.36 -1.85 10.29
N GLU A 223 -17.07 -1.59 10.10
CA GLU A 223 -16.00 -2.42 10.66
C GLU A 223 -14.70 -1.62 10.85
N GLY A 224 -13.60 -2.27 11.26
CA GLY A 224 -12.26 -1.68 11.29
C GLY A 224 -12.16 -0.34 12.05
N ALA A 225 -12.75 -0.26 13.24
CA ALA A 225 -12.69 0.96 14.05
C ALA A 225 -11.23 1.33 14.37
N TRP A 226 -10.88 2.61 14.31
CA TRP A 226 -9.54 3.08 14.66
C TRP A 226 -9.58 4.48 15.30
N MET A 227 -9.15 4.58 16.54
CA MET A 227 -9.12 5.84 17.27
C MET A 227 -7.77 6.55 17.09
N THR A 228 -7.83 7.87 16.87
CA THR A 228 -6.66 8.74 16.88
C THR A 228 -6.98 9.99 17.70
N LYS A 229 -6.11 10.36 18.63
CA LYS A 229 -6.25 11.61 19.38
C LYS A 229 -5.29 12.65 18.84
N TYR A 230 -5.79 13.85 18.58
CA TYR A 230 -4.95 14.98 18.17
C TYR A 230 -5.47 16.28 18.77
N LYS A 231 -4.59 17.00 19.48
CA LYS A 231 -4.87 18.29 20.13
C LYS A 231 -6.17 18.31 20.94
N GLY A 232 -6.44 17.24 21.68
CA GLY A 232 -7.63 17.10 22.54
C GLY A 232 -8.91 16.64 21.84
N THR A 233 -8.90 16.45 20.53
CA THR A 233 -10.01 15.88 19.77
C THR A 233 -9.77 14.39 19.49
N TYR A 234 -10.82 13.59 19.66
CA TYR A 234 -10.84 12.16 19.35
C TYR A 234 -11.42 11.97 17.95
N TYR A 235 -10.66 11.29 17.08
CA TYR A 235 -10.97 11.02 15.68
C TYR A 235 -11.21 9.53 15.50
N LEU A 236 -12.47 9.12 15.59
CA LEU A 236 -12.90 7.72 15.43
C LEU A 236 -13.12 7.43 13.95
N GLN A 237 -12.21 6.65 13.37
CA GLN A 237 -12.27 6.16 12.00
C GLN A 237 -12.99 4.80 11.96
N TYR A 238 -13.64 4.47 10.84
CA TYR A 238 -14.27 3.17 10.62
C TYR A 238 -14.40 2.86 9.13
N ALA A 239 -14.33 1.59 8.76
CA ALA A 239 -14.41 1.14 7.39
C ALA A 239 -15.85 0.89 6.92
N SER A 240 -16.10 1.16 5.63
CA SER A 240 -17.37 0.96 4.92
C SER A 240 -17.10 0.97 3.40
N PRO A 241 -17.91 0.32 2.53
CA PRO A 241 -19.11 -0.46 2.82
C PRO A 241 -18.90 -1.98 2.80
N GLY A 242 -17.76 -2.45 2.26
CA GLY A 242 -17.36 -3.85 2.21
C GLY A 242 -15.99 -4.01 1.55
N THR A 243 -15.14 -4.87 2.11
CA THR A 243 -13.72 -5.00 1.76
C THR A 243 -13.44 -5.43 0.32
N GLU A 244 -14.42 -6.02 -0.37
CA GLU A 244 -14.28 -6.52 -1.74
C GLU A 244 -14.43 -5.42 -2.83
N PHE A 245 -14.86 -4.22 -2.48
CA PHE A 245 -15.17 -3.17 -3.44
C PHE A 245 -14.05 -2.14 -3.59
N LYS A 246 -13.90 -1.58 -4.79
CA LYS A 246 -13.05 -0.41 -5.06
C LYS A 246 -13.43 0.80 -4.17
N SER A 247 -14.70 0.88 -3.80
CA SER A 247 -15.28 1.95 -2.96
C SER A 247 -14.99 1.82 -1.46
N TYR A 248 -14.32 0.74 -1.02
CA TYR A 248 -14.00 0.54 0.39
C TYR A 248 -13.13 1.67 0.93
N SER A 249 -13.63 2.36 1.96
CA SER A 249 -13.15 3.64 2.45
C SER A 249 -13.30 3.72 3.97
N ASP A 250 -12.63 4.70 4.60
CA ASP A 250 -12.84 4.98 6.02
C ASP A 250 -13.63 6.27 6.24
N GLY A 251 -14.73 6.18 6.96
CA GLY A 251 -15.44 7.30 7.54
C GLY A 251 -14.76 7.83 8.80
N LEU A 252 -15.18 9.01 9.25
CA LEU A 252 -14.64 9.68 10.43
C LEU A 252 -15.71 10.39 11.24
N TYR A 253 -15.74 10.07 12.52
CA TYR A 253 -16.45 10.78 13.57
C TYR A 253 -15.47 11.50 14.51
N THR A 254 -15.93 12.57 15.13
CA THR A 254 -15.16 13.35 16.11
C THR A 254 -15.88 13.48 17.45
N SER A 255 -15.13 13.58 18.55
CA SER A 255 -15.64 13.86 19.89
C SER A 255 -14.59 14.60 20.73
N ASP A 256 -15.03 15.20 21.84
CA ASP A 256 -14.20 15.72 22.93
C ASP A 256 -13.89 14.66 23.99
N LYS A 257 -14.46 13.45 23.87
CA LYS A 257 -14.31 12.34 24.81
C LYS A 257 -14.10 11.01 24.09
N PRO A 258 -13.35 10.05 24.69
CA PRO A 258 -13.09 8.76 24.06
C PRO A 258 -14.37 7.91 23.91
N LEU A 259 -15.35 8.07 24.81
CA LEU A 259 -16.63 7.33 24.76
C LEU A 259 -17.75 8.07 24.01
N GLY A 260 -17.45 9.22 23.39
CA GLY A 260 -18.44 10.06 22.74
C GLY A 260 -19.18 11.02 23.70
N PRO A 261 -20.28 11.64 23.25
CA PRO A 261 -20.96 11.38 21.98
C PRO A 261 -20.11 11.80 20.77
N PHE A 262 -20.28 11.06 19.67
CA PHE A 262 -19.56 11.27 18.42
C PHE A 262 -20.42 12.01 17.40
N LYS A 263 -19.80 12.91 16.62
CA LYS A 263 -20.41 13.61 15.49
C LYS A 263 -19.64 13.32 14.21
N LEU A 264 -20.35 13.05 13.11
CA LEU A 264 -19.71 12.83 11.81
C LEU A 264 -18.89 14.07 11.44
N ALA A 265 -17.63 13.87 11.08
CA ALA A 265 -16.77 14.94 10.61
C ALA A 265 -17.27 15.48 9.25
N ALA A 266 -17.02 16.75 8.98
CA ALA A 266 -17.24 17.31 7.66
C ALA A 266 -16.27 16.66 6.64
N ASN A 267 -16.62 16.70 5.35
CA ASN A 267 -15.74 16.25 4.26
C ASN A 267 -15.30 14.78 4.37
N ASN A 268 -16.26 13.91 4.70
CA ASN A 268 -16.10 12.45 4.66
C ASN A 268 -16.24 11.91 3.22
N PRO A 269 -15.62 10.75 2.90
CA PRO A 269 -14.84 9.87 3.79
C PRO A 269 -13.41 10.37 4.07
N PHE A 270 -12.84 10.00 5.22
CA PHE A 270 -11.48 10.39 5.65
C PHE A 270 -10.37 9.78 4.80
N SER A 271 -10.55 8.56 4.31
CA SER A 271 -9.70 7.95 3.27
C SER A 271 -10.56 7.22 2.24
N ALA A 272 -10.27 7.46 0.96
CA ALA A 272 -10.87 6.73 -0.15
C ALA A 272 -9.96 6.82 -1.39
N ARG A 273 -9.83 5.72 -2.12
CA ARG A 273 -9.17 5.62 -3.41
C ARG A 273 -10.03 4.74 -4.33
N PRO A 274 -11.09 5.28 -4.93
CA PRO A 274 -12.02 4.51 -5.75
C PRO A 274 -11.47 4.14 -7.14
N GLU A 275 -10.38 4.77 -7.56
CA GLU A 275 -9.76 4.61 -8.89
C GLU A 275 -8.22 4.67 -8.80
N GLY A 276 -7.56 4.32 -9.91
CA GLY A 276 -6.11 4.16 -10.02
C GLY A 276 -5.74 2.70 -10.25
N PHE A 277 -4.43 2.40 -10.23
CA PHE A 277 -3.93 1.04 -10.35
C PHE A 277 -4.48 0.12 -9.27
N ILE A 278 -4.46 0.58 -8.01
CA ILE A 278 -5.05 -0.14 -6.90
C ILE A 278 -6.01 0.75 -6.12
N ALA A 279 -7.21 0.23 -5.89
CA ALA A 279 -8.33 0.93 -5.26
C ALA A 279 -8.62 0.41 -3.83
N GLY A 280 -9.54 1.08 -3.14
CA GLY A 280 -9.89 0.84 -1.74
C GLY A 280 -9.43 1.99 -0.85
N ALA A 281 -8.69 1.70 0.21
CA ALA A 281 -8.33 2.58 1.32
C ALA A 281 -9.34 2.63 2.48
N GLY A 282 -9.94 1.48 2.79
CA GLY A 282 -10.73 1.23 4.01
C GLY A 282 -10.04 0.21 4.93
N HIS A 283 -10.53 0.09 6.16
CA HIS A 283 -9.99 -0.74 7.24
C HIS A 283 -8.49 -0.58 7.37
N SER A 284 -8.14 0.45 8.12
CA SER A 284 -6.81 1.03 8.10
C SER A 284 -6.42 1.47 9.51
N SER A 285 -5.13 1.69 9.74
CA SER A 285 -4.61 2.30 10.97
C SER A 285 -3.85 3.60 10.66
N THR A 286 -4.04 4.58 11.55
CA THR A 286 -3.35 5.88 11.50
C THR A 286 -2.30 5.91 12.60
N PHE A 287 -1.05 6.17 12.22
CA PHE A 287 0.08 6.21 13.14
C PHE A 287 1.00 7.39 12.81
N GLN A 288 1.84 7.77 13.77
CA GLN A 288 2.86 8.80 13.56
C GLN A 288 4.21 8.17 13.28
N ASP A 289 4.94 8.67 12.29
CA ASP A 289 6.35 8.34 12.12
C ASP A 289 7.23 9.01 13.19
N ARG A 290 8.53 8.68 13.21
CA ARG A 290 9.46 9.26 14.19
C ARG A 290 9.69 10.77 14.09
N TYR A 291 9.21 11.39 13.03
CA TYR A 291 9.28 12.84 12.82
C TYR A 291 7.94 13.52 13.09
N GLY A 292 6.93 12.77 13.54
CA GLY A 292 5.60 13.24 13.85
C GLY A 292 4.70 13.44 12.64
N ASN A 293 5.05 12.93 11.45
CA ASN A 293 4.13 12.89 10.32
C ASN A 293 3.11 11.78 10.52
N PHE A 294 1.84 12.07 10.22
CA PHE A 294 0.80 11.06 10.28
C PHE A 294 0.76 10.29 8.95
N TRP A 295 0.68 8.97 9.07
CA TRP A 295 0.53 8.04 7.98
C TRP A 295 -0.71 7.17 8.21
N ARG A 296 -1.42 6.88 7.13
CA ARG A 296 -2.53 5.92 7.07
C ARG A 296 -2.04 4.71 6.31
N ILE A 297 -2.06 3.53 6.93
CA ILE A 297 -1.88 2.27 6.21
C ILE A 297 -3.23 1.59 6.07
N SER A 298 -3.57 1.18 4.86
CA SER A 298 -4.93 0.80 4.49
C SER A 298 -5.02 -0.51 3.76
N THR A 299 -6.18 -1.16 3.87
CA THR A 299 -6.53 -2.29 3.02
C THR A 299 -6.92 -1.81 1.63
N MET A 300 -6.33 -2.46 0.64
CA MET A 300 -6.51 -2.17 -0.78
C MET A 300 -7.05 -3.42 -1.49
N SER A 301 -8.05 -3.24 -2.35
CA SER A 301 -8.85 -4.35 -2.89
C SER A 301 -8.37 -4.81 -4.26
N ILE A 302 -8.13 -6.11 -4.42
CA ILE A 302 -7.95 -6.78 -5.72
C ILE A 302 -9.20 -7.61 -6.02
N SER A 303 -9.57 -8.53 -5.12
CA SER A 303 -10.84 -9.27 -5.16
C SER A 303 -11.16 -10.00 -6.48
N VAL A 304 -10.15 -10.51 -7.19
CA VAL A 304 -10.32 -11.20 -8.48
C VAL A 304 -10.36 -12.72 -8.29
N LYS A 305 -9.30 -13.31 -7.73
CA LYS A 305 -9.24 -14.77 -7.50
C LYS A 305 -10.17 -15.21 -6.38
N HIS A 306 -10.39 -14.31 -5.42
CA HIS A 306 -11.31 -14.47 -4.31
C HIS A 306 -11.69 -13.10 -3.78
N ARG A 307 -12.90 -12.94 -3.23
CA ARG A 307 -13.38 -11.65 -2.68
C ARG A 307 -12.48 -11.00 -1.61
N TRP A 308 -11.60 -11.78 -0.97
CA TRP A 308 -10.66 -11.32 0.08
C TRP A 308 -9.22 -11.12 -0.40
N GLU A 309 -8.95 -11.22 -1.70
CA GLU A 309 -7.63 -10.93 -2.26
C GLU A 309 -7.30 -9.45 -2.11
N ARG A 310 -6.35 -9.12 -1.23
CA ARG A 310 -6.08 -7.76 -0.74
C ARG A 310 -4.60 -7.48 -0.57
N ARG A 311 -4.24 -6.19 -0.64
CA ARG A 311 -2.89 -5.65 -0.42
C ARG A 311 -2.95 -4.47 0.53
N LEU A 312 -1.79 -3.92 0.86
CA LEU A 312 -1.68 -2.76 1.73
C LEU A 312 -1.22 -1.53 0.93
N GLY A 313 -1.79 -0.38 1.27
CA GLY A 313 -1.39 0.93 0.75
C GLY A 313 -1.01 1.88 1.88
N LEU A 314 0.05 2.66 1.70
CA LEU A 314 0.50 3.68 2.64
C LEU A 314 0.21 5.09 2.08
N PHE A 315 -0.43 5.94 2.86
CA PHE A 315 -0.83 7.29 2.47
C PHE A 315 -0.51 8.32 3.56
N PRO A 316 -0.12 9.55 3.23
CA PRO A 316 0.05 10.59 4.24
C PRO A 316 -1.32 11.10 4.73
N ALA A 317 -1.45 11.28 6.04
CA ALA A 317 -2.64 11.78 6.71
C ALA A 317 -2.37 13.10 7.42
N PHE A 318 -3.42 13.92 7.61
CA PHE A 318 -3.30 15.26 8.17
C PHE A 318 -4.40 15.52 9.18
N PHE A 319 -4.02 16.18 10.26
CA PHE A 319 -4.93 16.72 11.27
C PHE A 319 -4.55 18.19 11.54
N GLY A 320 -5.47 19.10 11.22
CA GLY A 320 -5.30 20.54 11.30
C GLY A 320 -5.91 21.14 12.57
N PRO A 321 -5.40 22.30 13.03
CA PRO A 321 -5.94 22.99 14.22
C PRO A 321 -7.35 23.56 14.01
N ASP A 322 -7.80 23.68 12.77
CA ASP A 322 -9.14 24.13 12.38
C ASP A 322 -10.15 22.97 12.22
N GLY A 323 -9.80 21.77 12.70
CA GLY A 323 -10.61 20.57 12.57
C GLY A 323 -10.53 19.91 11.20
N ARG A 324 -9.73 20.42 10.26
CA ARG A 324 -9.48 19.73 8.98
C ARG A 324 -8.77 18.41 9.22
N SER A 325 -9.29 17.33 8.66
CA SER A 325 -8.66 16.02 8.71
C SER A 325 -8.90 15.28 7.41
N TYR A 326 -7.84 14.75 6.80
CA TYR A 326 -7.94 13.99 5.55
C TYR A 326 -6.73 13.10 5.34
N THR A 327 -6.91 12.07 4.51
CA THR A 327 -5.85 11.26 3.94
C THR A 327 -5.65 11.65 2.48
N ASN A 328 -4.42 11.95 2.06
CA ASN A 328 -4.14 12.27 0.66
C ASN A 328 -3.90 10.99 -0.14
N THR A 329 -4.91 10.59 -0.92
CA THR A 329 -4.84 9.45 -1.83
C THR A 329 -4.60 9.86 -3.28
N ALA A 330 -4.48 11.16 -3.59
CA ALA A 330 -4.19 11.66 -4.92
C ALA A 330 -2.84 11.12 -5.42
N PHE A 331 -2.80 10.51 -6.61
CA PHE A 331 -1.62 9.79 -7.13
C PHE A 331 -1.05 8.77 -6.13
N GLY A 332 -1.91 8.21 -5.27
CA GLY A 332 -1.48 7.42 -4.12
C GLY A 332 -0.86 6.06 -4.47
N ASP A 333 -0.92 5.63 -5.72
CA ASP A 333 -0.18 4.47 -6.24
C ASP A 333 0.94 4.86 -7.19
N PHE A 334 1.31 6.14 -7.28
CA PHE A 334 2.53 6.58 -7.94
C PHE A 334 3.68 6.61 -6.91
N PRO A 335 4.94 6.69 -7.35
CA PRO A 335 6.07 6.87 -6.46
C PRO A 335 5.92 8.10 -5.57
N PHE A 336 6.11 7.94 -4.27
CA PHE A 336 6.19 9.04 -3.31
C PHE A 336 7.38 8.88 -2.37
N ILE A 337 7.84 10.00 -1.83
CA ILE A 337 9.02 10.10 -0.98
C ILE A 337 8.65 9.72 0.45
N ILE A 338 9.48 8.89 1.10
CA ILE A 338 9.46 8.76 2.55
C ILE A 338 10.40 9.81 3.15
N PRO A 339 9.86 10.83 3.84
CA PRO A 339 10.66 11.93 4.37
C PRO A 339 11.49 11.45 5.58
N ASN A 340 12.65 12.07 5.77
CA ASN A 340 13.47 11.90 6.96
C ASN A 340 13.36 13.11 7.92
N ASN A 341 12.28 13.87 7.79
CA ASN A 341 11.98 15.08 8.52
C ASN A 341 10.45 15.25 8.66
N LYS A 342 10.04 16.17 9.53
CA LYS A 342 8.65 16.65 9.58
C LYS A 342 8.37 17.40 8.27
N ILE A 343 7.35 17.00 7.52
CA ILE A 343 6.96 17.72 6.31
C ILE A 343 6.16 18.98 6.64
N THR A 344 6.29 19.98 5.78
CA THR A 344 5.54 21.24 5.85
C THR A 344 4.46 21.32 4.77
N SER A 345 4.60 20.55 3.69
CA SER A 345 3.63 20.47 2.60
C SER A 345 3.60 19.09 1.94
N LEU A 346 2.47 18.76 1.31
CA LEU A 346 2.32 17.54 0.51
C LEU A 346 3.27 17.48 -0.69
N ALA A 347 3.66 18.63 -1.24
CA ALA A 347 4.55 18.70 -2.39
C ALA A 347 5.93 18.09 -2.10
N GLU A 348 6.38 18.09 -0.84
CA GLU A 348 7.63 17.44 -0.42
C GLU A 348 7.61 15.92 -0.59
N LEU A 349 6.42 15.31 -0.68
CA LEU A 349 6.28 13.87 -0.86
C LEU A 349 6.25 13.46 -2.33
N PHE A 350 6.09 14.40 -3.27
CA PHE A 350 5.92 14.09 -4.67
C PHE A 350 7.24 14.27 -5.45
N PRO A 351 7.82 13.19 -6.00
CA PRO A 351 9.10 13.27 -6.71
C PRO A 351 8.97 13.78 -8.16
N ASP A 352 7.78 14.24 -8.57
CA ASP A 352 7.42 14.57 -9.96
C ASP A 352 7.60 13.42 -10.96
N TRP A 353 7.41 12.17 -10.55
CA TRP A 353 7.51 11.01 -11.44
C TRP A 353 6.12 10.56 -11.87
N MET A 354 5.85 10.67 -13.17
CA MET A 354 4.57 10.32 -13.79
C MET A 354 4.63 8.93 -14.43
N LEU A 355 3.49 8.27 -14.54
CA LEU A 355 3.34 7.02 -15.27
C LEU A 355 3.57 7.24 -16.78
N LEU A 356 4.42 6.40 -17.38
CA LEU A 356 4.81 6.45 -18.78
C LEU A 356 4.26 5.27 -19.60
N SER A 357 3.87 4.17 -18.92
CA SER A 357 3.50 2.89 -19.55
C SER A 357 2.03 2.77 -19.94
N TYR A 358 1.12 3.56 -19.36
CA TYR A 358 -0.33 3.42 -19.59
C TYR A 358 -0.69 3.43 -21.09
N GLY A 359 -1.38 2.37 -21.53
CA GLY A 359 -1.90 2.20 -22.89
C GLY A 359 -0.82 2.14 -23.97
N LYS A 360 0.45 1.93 -23.61
CA LYS A 360 1.55 1.90 -24.58
C LYS A 360 1.56 0.61 -25.40
N PRO A 361 2.05 0.63 -26.64
CA PRO A 361 2.21 -0.58 -27.44
C PRO A 361 3.11 -1.60 -26.72
N VAL A 362 2.64 -2.84 -26.69
CA VAL A 362 3.33 -3.96 -26.06
C VAL A 362 3.54 -5.11 -27.02
N GLN A 363 4.66 -5.80 -26.85
CA GLN A 363 4.92 -7.10 -27.46
C GLN A 363 5.18 -8.10 -26.34
N VAL A 364 4.75 -9.34 -26.53
CA VAL A 364 4.89 -10.40 -25.54
C VAL A 364 5.38 -11.68 -26.23
N SER A 365 6.03 -12.55 -25.48
CA SER A 365 6.43 -13.89 -25.93
C SER A 365 5.22 -14.76 -26.29
N SER A 366 4.17 -14.68 -25.48
CA SER A 366 2.93 -15.43 -25.61
C SER A 366 1.83 -14.75 -24.79
N GLU A 367 0.57 -15.10 -25.03
CA GLU A 367 -0.56 -14.64 -24.20
C GLU A 367 -1.65 -15.72 -24.10
N LEU A 368 -2.31 -15.78 -22.95
CA LEU A 368 -3.56 -16.54 -22.80
C LEU A 368 -4.75 -15.75 -23.35
N PRO A 369 -5.78 -16.40 -23.94
CA PRO A 369 -6.89 -15.69 -24.60
C PRO A 369 -7.62 -14.66 -23.74
N ASN A 370 -7.77 -14.93 -22.43
CA ASN A 370 -8.47 -14.04 -21.49
C ASN A 370 -7.54 -13.04 -20.78
N HIS A 371 -6.23 -13.12 -21.04
CA HIS A 371 -5.18 -12.32 -20.41
C HIS A 371 -4.23 -11.69 -21.44
N PRO A 372 -4.76 -10.89 -22.39
CA PRO A 372 -4.01 -10.34 -23.51
C PRO A 372 -2.98 -9.29 -23.06
N ALA A 373 -1.94 -9.08 -23.87
CA ALA A 373 -0.81 -8.21 -23.58
C ALA A 373 -1.19 -6.80 -23.09
N ARG A 374 -2.28 -6.22 -23.65
CA ARG A 374 -2.74 -4.87 -23.29
C ARG A 374 -3.10 -4.70 -21.81
N GLN A 375 -3.43 -5.78 -21.11
CA GLN A 375 -3.76 -5.76 -19.68
C GLN A 375 -2.52 -5.65 -18.78
N GLY A 376 -1.30 -5.74 -19.32
CA GLY A 376 -0.09 -5.48 -18.56
C GLY A 376 0.30 -4.00 -18.52
N VAL A 377 -0.52 -3.11 -19.06
CA VAL A 377 -0.28 -1.65 -19.16
C VAL A 377 -1.59 -0.84 -19.11
N ASP A 378 -2.65 -1.39 -18.52
CA ASP A 378 -3.97 -0.74 -18.45
C ASP A 378 -4.23 -0.04 -17.11
N GLU A 379 -3.27 -0.08 -16.18
CA GLU A 379 -3.35 0.56 -14.87
C GLU A 379 -4.59 0.11 -14.06
N ASP A 380 -4.94 -1.18 -14.12
CA ASP A 380 -5.92 -1.82 -13.21
C ASP A 380 -5.36 -3.14 -12.66
N ILE A 381 -5.12 -3.21 -11.35
CA ILE A 381 -4.58 -4.42 -10.72
C ILE A 381 -5.51 -5.63 -10.84
N ARG A 382 -6.79 -5.42 -11.13
CA ARG A 382 -7.80 -6.48 -11.28
C ARG A 382 -7.80 -7.11 -12.67
N THR A 383 -7.07 -6.56 -13.62
CA THR A 383 -6.75 -7.19 -14.91
C THR A 383 -5.26 -7.54 -14.95
N TYR A 384 -4.88 -8.43 -15.86
CA TYR A 384 -3.48 -8.80 -16.02
C TYR A 384 -3.23 -9.50 -17.35
N TRP A 385 -2.05 -9.24 -17.93
CA TRP A 385 -1.51 -10.12 -18.97
C TRP A 385 -0.96 -11.40 -18.34
N SER A 386 -1.10 -12.53 -19.04
CA SER A 386 -0.44 -13.77 -18.70
C SER A 386 0.18 -14.41 -19.93
N ALA A 387 1.45 -14.79 -19.82
CA ALA A 387 2.09 -15.71 -20.74
C ALA A 387 1.45 -17.11 -20.72
N ALA A 388 1.74 -17.92 -21.72
CA ALA A 388 1.31 -19.31 -21.83
C ALA A 388 2.02 -20.25 -20.85
N THR A 389 3.18 -19.86 -20.31
CA THR A 389 3.93 -20.62 -19.31
C THR A 389 4.51 -19.74 -18.20
N GLY A 390 5.03 -20.35 -17.13
CA GLY A 390 5.90 -19.71 -16.13
C GLY A 390 7.39 -19.81 -16.44
N GLY A 391 7.76 -20.17 -17.69
CA GLY A 391 9.13 -20.52 -18.08
C GLY A 391 10.07 -19.32 -18.33
N PRO A 392 11.39 -19.54 -18.39
CA PRO A 392 12.42 -18.50 -18.53
C PRO A 392 12.49 -17.85 -19.93
N THR A 393 11.66 -18.29 -20.88
CA THR A 393 11.58 -17.71 -22.22
C THR A 393 10.48 -16.66 -22.34
N GLU A 394 9.65 -16.51 -21.31
CA GLU A 394 8.54 -15.56 -21.34
C GLU A 394 9.01 -14.13 -21.10
N TRP A 395 8.44 -13.17 -21.82
CA TRP A 395 8.81 -11.76 -21.71
C TRP A 395 7.67 -10.83 -22.12
N MET A 396 7.71 -9.62 -21.57
CA MET A 396 6.89 -8.48 -22.01
C MET A 396 7.80 -7.31 -22.32
N GLN A 397 7.52 -6.63 -23.42
CA GLN A 397 8.23 -5.46 -23.90
C GLN A 397 7.27 -4.31 -24.15
N ILE A 398 7.61 -3.13 -23.64
CA ILE A 398 6.88 -1.88 -23.83
C ILE A 398 7.65 -0.99 -24.82
N ASP A 399 6.94 -0.39 -25.78
CA ASP A 399 7.40 0.77 -26.55
C ASP A 399 6.77 2.05 -25.97
N LEU A 400 7.56 2.91 -25.30
CA LEU A 400 7.09 4.21 -24.79
C LEU A 400 6.73 5.21 -25.92
N GLN A 401 7.00 4.83 -27.17
CA GLN A 401 6.82 5.56 -28.45
C GLN A 401 7.83 6.68 -28.68
N GLN A 402 8.52 7.12 -27.62
CA GLN A 402 9.60 8.10 -27.68
C GLN A 402 10.59 7.90 -26.52
N PRO A 403 11.84 8.40 -26.64
CA PRO A 403 12.77 8.37 -25.53
C PRO A 403 12.29 9.23 -24.36
N CYS A 404 12.06 8.58 -23.20
CA CYS A 404 11.64 9.22 -21.96
C CYS A 404 12.76 9.16 -20.92
N GLN A 405 12.71 10.03 -19.91
CA GLN A 405 13.49 9.88 -18.69
C GLN A 405 12.77 8.89 -17.78
N ILE A 406 13.46 7.85 -17.33
CA ILE A 406 12.92 6.76 -16.51
C ILE A 406 13.61 6.80 -15.15
N ASN A 407 12.81 6.91 -14.10
CA ASN A 407 13.26 7.05 -12.72
C ASN A 407 12.97 5.81 -11.88
N ALA A 408 11.89 5.10 -12.18
CA ALA A 408 11.55 3.87 -11.49
C ALA A 408 10.72 2.92 -12.35
N VAL A 409 10.70 1.65 -11.96
CA VAL A 409 9.82 0.61 -12.50
C VAL A 409 9.15 -0.13 -11.35
N GLN A 410 7.87 -0.46 -11.48
CA GLN A 410 7.19 -1.42 -10.60
C GLN A 410 6.67 -2.59 -11.45
N LEU A 411 7.00 -3.81 -11.05
CA LEU A 411 6.44 -5.03 -11.62
C LEU A 411 5.42 -5.61 -10.65
N ASN A 412 4.17 -5.71 -11.09
CA ASN A 412 3.07 -6.25 -10.27
C ASN A 412 2.67 -7.62 -10.81
N PHE A 413 3.02 -8.69 -10.11
CA PHE A 413 2.75 -10.07 -10.57
C PHE A 413 1.32 -10.51 -10.23
N ALA A 414 0.69 -11.25 -11.15
CA ALA A 414 -0.74 -11.58 -11.06
C ALA A 414 -1.07 -13.04 -10.68
N GLU A 415 -0.06 -13.91 -10.53
CA GLU A 415 -0.21 -15.29 -10.02
C GLU A 415 -1.20 -16.17 -10.78
N GLU A 416 -1.28 -16.01 -12.11
CA GLU A 416 -2.19 -16.77 -12.96
C GLU A 416 -1.90 -18.27 -12.88
N GLY A 417 -2.94 -19.08 -12.66
CA GLY A 417 -2.82 -20.53 -12.51
C GLY A 417 -1.94 -20.98 -11.33
N ALA A 418 -1.71 -20.14 -10.33
CA ALA A 418 -0.95 -20.52 -9.15
C ALA A 418 -1.67 -21.61 -8.33
N THR A 419 -0.90 -22.52 -7.76
CA THR A 419 -1.38 -23.61 -6.89
C THR A 419 -0.62 -23.66 -5.56
N LEU A 420 0.42 -22.83 -5.41
CA LEU A 420 1.21 -22.71 -4.18
C LEU A 420 0.35 -22.21 -3.02
N LEU A 421 0.52 -22.81 -1.84
CA LEU A 421 -0.10 -22.39 -0.59
C LEU A 421 0.98 -22.05 0.44
N GLY A 422 0.71 -21.08 1.31
CA GLY A 422 1.63 -20.65 2.36
C GLY A 422 2.93 -20.01 1.84
N ARG A 423 4.05 -20.29 2.51
CA ARG A 423 5.39 -19.82 2.11
C ARG A 423 6.21 -20.99 1.58
N SER A 424 7.07 -20.73 0.60
CA SER A 424 8.02 -21.70 0.06
C SER A 424 9.44 -21.11 0.03
N ALA A 425 10.46 -21.97 0.07
CA ALA A 425 11.85 -21.55 -0.07
C ALA A 425 12.18 -21.00 -1.48
N ASP A 426 11.41 -21.38 -2.50
CA ASP A 426 11.60 -20.96 -3.90
C ASP A 426 10.48 -20.01 -4.39
N ILE A 427 9.96 -19.18 -3.47
CA ILE A 427 8.81 -18.28 -3.69
C ILE A 427 9.16 -16.99 -4.46
N ALA A 428 10.43 -16.72 -4.70
CA ALA A 428 10.89 -15.46 -5.29
C ALA A 428 10.81 -15.48 -6.84
N TYR A 429 10.19 -14.46 -7.42
CA TYR A 429 10.32 -14.20 -8.86
C TYR A 429 11.76 -13.89 -9.24
N ARG A 430 12.23 -14.42 -10.37
CA ARG A 430 13.55 -14.13 -10.94
C ARG A 430 13.36 -13.63 -12.36
N TYR A 431 13.99 -12.53 -12.71
CA TYR A 431 13.82 -11.90 -14.02
C TYR A 431 15.02 -11.02 -14.36
N LYS A 432 15.08 -10.57 -15.62
CA LYS A 432 15.98 -9.52 -16.08
C LYS A 432 15.16 -8.38 -16.65
N LEU A 433 15.53 -7.15 -16.29
CA LEU A 433 14.97 -5.93 -16.83
C LEU A 433 16.02 -5.27 -17.72
N ALA A 434 15.65 -4.95 -18.96
CA ALA A 434 16.52 -4.31 -19.93
C ALA A 434 15.82 -3.12 -20.59
N TYR A 435 16.62 -2.21 -21.11
CA TYR A 435 16.14 -1.04 -21.86
C TYR A 435 16.89 -0.87 -23.19
N SER A 436 16.26 -0.16 -24.12
CA SER A 436 16.82 0.14 -25.44
C SER A 436 16.28 1.45 -25.99
N ASP A 437 17.08 2.12 -26.83
CA ASP A 437 16.66 3.28 -27.61
C ASP A 437 16.12 2.87 -29.00
N ASP A 438 16.55 1.73 -29.53
CA ASP A 438 16.39 1.32 -30.94
C ASP A 438 15.69 -0.05 -31.12
N ASN A 439 15.31 -0.72 -30.02
CA ASN A 439 14.75 -2.07 -30.01
C ASN A 439 15.69 -3.15 -30.59
N ARG A 440 17.00 -2.89 -30.62
CA ARG A 440 18.02 -3.81 -31.15
C ARG A 440 19.15 -4.00 -30.16
N THR A 441 19.68 -2.90 -29.64
CA THR A 441 20.75 -2.88 -28.67
C THR A 441 20.16 -2.73 -27.28
N TRP A 442 20.34 -3.74 -26.44
CA TRP A 442 19.76 -3.81 -25.10
C TRP A 442 20.82 -3.64 -24.03
N LYS A 443 20.54 -2.77 -23.06
CA LYS A 443 21.35 -2.57 -21.86
C LYS A 443 20.59 -3.12 -20.65
N SER A 444 21.32 -3.72 -19.71
CA SER A 444 20.72 -4.17 -18.46
C SER A 444 20.29 -2.97 -17.61
N LEU A 445 19.05 -3.01 -17.11
CA LEU A 445 18.51 -2.06 -16.13
C LEU A 445 18.55 -2.64 -14.71
N ALA A 446 18.16 -3.92 -14.59
CA ALA A 446 18.29 -4.69 -13.35
C ALA A 446 18.42 -6.19 -13.69
N ASP A 447 19.21 -6.92 -12.90
CA ASP A 447 19.32 -8.38 -12.98
C ASP A 447 18.91 -9.01 -11.65
N LYS A 448 17.73 -9.64 -11.63
CA LYS A 448 17.14 -10.35 -10.50
C LYS A 448 17.17 -11.87 -10.73
N SER A 449 18.04 -12.36 -11.61
CA SER A 449 18.18 -13.81 -11.88
C SER A 449 18.61 -14.62 -10.65
N ALA A 450 19.34 -14.01 -9.72
CA ALA A 450 19.73 -14.62 -8.45
C ALA A 450 18.79 -14.26 -7.28
N ASN A 451 17.64 -13.63 -7.54
CA ASN A 451 16.74 -13.16 -6.49
C ASN A 451 16.28 -14.31 -5.57
N ARG A 452 16.15 -13.97 -4.29
CA ARG A 452 15.66 -14.82 -3.20
C ARG A 452 14.59 -14.13 -2.36
N GLN A 453 14.39 -12.83 -2.56
CA GLN A 453 13.38 -12.06 -1.85
C GLN A 453 12.04 -12.19 -2.55
N ASP A 454 11.02 -12.48 -1.76
CA ASP A 454 9.64 -12.50 -2.21
C ASP A 454 9.12 -11.06 -2.35
N ALA A 455 8.85 -10.65 -3.59
CA ALA A 455 8.49 -9.28 -3.94
C ALA A 455 7.43 -9.29 -5.06
N PRO A 456 6.15 -9.58 -4.74
CA PRO A 456 5.07 -9.63 -5.73
C PRO A 456 4.74 -8.27 -6.36
N HIS A 457 5.20 -7.17 -5.76
CA HIS A 457 5.05 -5.79 -6.25
C HIS A 457 6.42 -5.09 -6.31
N ASP A 458 7.40 -5.74 -6.95
CA ASP A 458 8.81 -5.31 -6.94
C ASP A 458 8.98 -3.91 -7.52
N TYR A 459 9.30 -2.95 -6.65
CA TYR A 459 9.52 -1.55 -6.99
C TYR A 459 11.01 -1.22 -7.00
N LEU A 460 11.49 -0.72 -8.14
CA LEU A 460 12.89 -0.40 -8.39
C LEU A 460 13.02 1.09 -8.71
N ALA A 461 13.47 1.89 -7.73
CA ALA A 461 13.90 3.27 -7.97
C ALA A 461 15.38 3.27 -8.38
N PHE A 462 15.72 4.00 -9.45
CA PHE A 462 17.09 4.05 -9.97
C PHE A 462 17.88 5.18 -9.32
N ALA A 463 19.14 4.89 -8.97
CA ALA A 463 20.04 5.88 -8.37
C ALA A 463 20.29 7.09 -9.30
N ALA A 464 20.22 6.87 -10.61
CA ALA A 464 20.22 7.91 -11.62
C ALA A 464 19.16 7.58 -12.68
N PRO A 465 18.45 8.58 -13.22
CA PRO A 465 17.48 8.33 -14.28
C PRO A 465 18.16 7.80 -15.55
N VAL A 466 17.47 6.90 -16.25
CA VAL A 466 17.90 6.35 -17.53
C VAL A 466 17.04 6.93 -18.65
N ARG A 467 17.65 7.26 -19.79
CA ARG A 467 16.90 7.64 -21.00
C ARG A 467 16.74 6.42 -21.89
N ALA A 468 15.49 6.08 -22.23
CA ALA A 468 15.18 4.96 -23.11
C ALA A 468 13.80 5.12 -23.76
N ARG A 469 13.56 4.38 -24.85
CA ARG A 469 12.23 4.24 -25.48
C ARG A 469 11.58 2.89 -25.19
N TYR A 470 12.38 1.82 -25.18
CA TYR A 470 11.89 0.46 -25.00
C TYR A 470 12.34 -0.09 -23.66
N LEU A 471 11.47 -0.87 -23.01
CA LEU A 471 11.79 -1.65 -21.83
C LEU A 471 11.31 -3.08 -22.03
N ARG A 472 12.05 -4.05 -21.51
CA ARG A 472 11.67 -5.45 -21.54
C ARG A 472 11.96 -6.12 -20.21
N VAL A 473 10.97 -6.82 -19.68
CA VAL A 473 11.14 -7.79 -18.60
C VAL A 473 11.16 -9.19 -19.21
N THR A 474 12.19 -9.97 -18.89
CA THR A 474 12.33 -11.37 -19.30
C THR A 474 12.32 -12.23 -18.06
N ASN A 475 11.40 -13.19 -18.03
CA ASN A 475 11.25 -14.13 -16.93
C ASN A 475 12.48 -15.03 -16.81
N GLY A 476 12.75 -15.48 -15.60
CA GLY A 476 13.71 -16.54 -15.30
C GLY A 476 13.09 -17.63 -14.44
N HIS A 477 12.23 -17.25 -13.50
CA HIS A 477 11.50 -18.17 -12.63
C HIS A 477 10.24 -17.51 -12.08
N THR A 478 9.12 -18.23 -12.19
CA THR A 478 7.85 -17.92 -11.54
C THR A 478 7.64 -18.91 -10.39
N PRO A 479 7.33 -18.47 -9.16
CA PRO A 479 7.20 -19.36 -8.01
C PRO A 479 6.06 -20.37 -8.12
N SER A 480 5.00 -20.03 -8.85
CA SER A 480 3.87 -20.91 -9.14
C SER A 480 3.07 -20.35 -10.32
N GLY A 481 2.54 -21.25 -11.16
CA GLY A 481 1.68 -20.86 -12.28
C GLY A 481 2.46 -20.20 -13.41
N GLN A 482 1.83 -19.20 -14.05
CA GLN A 482 2.30 -18.54 -15.26
C GLN A 482 3.03 -17.24 -14.97
N PHE A 483 3.88 -16.81 -15.91
CA PHE A 483 4.46 -15.47 -15.86
C PHE A 483 3.40 -14.45 -16.26
N ALA A 484 2.84 -13.77 -15.26
CA ALA A 484 1.72 -12.86 -15.43
C ALA A 484 1.96 -11.56 -14.67
N LEU A 485 1.56 -10.44 -15.29
CA LEU A 485 1.72 -9.10 -14.77
C LEU A 485 0.38 -8.36 -14.81
N SER A 486 -0.09 -7.90 -13.65
CA SER A 486 -1.19 -6.94 -13.56
C SER A 486 -0.81 -5.60 -14.16
N ASP A 487 0.45 -5.17 -13.99
CA ASP A 487 0.99 -4.05 -14.76
C ASP A 487 2.53 -4.04 -14.73
N PHE A 488 3.14 -3.63 -15.84
CA PHE A 488 4.54 -3.25 -15.95
C PHE A 488 4.63 -1.71 -15.96
N ARG A 489 4.63 -1.15 -14.75
CA ARG A 489 4.52 0.30 -14.52
C ARG A 489 5.88 0.96 -14.65
N VAL A 490 6.01 1.91 -15.56
CA VAL A 490 7.24 2.67 -15.81
C VAL A 490 7.01 4.12 -15.40
N PHE A 491 7.84 4.65 -14.49
CA PHE A 491 7.70 6.00 -13.96
C PHE A 491 8.87 6.90 -14.32
N GLY A 492 8.58 8.17 -14.61
CA GLY A 492 9.60 9.19 -14.86
C GLY A 492 9.03 10.44 -15.50
N LYS A 493 9.72 11.00 -16.51
CA LYS A 493 9.29 12.21 -17.22
C LYS A 493 9.37 12.03 -18.74
N SER A 494 8.25 12.26 -19.40
CA SER A 494 8.14 12.38 -20.86
C SER A 494 8.74 13.70 -21.36
N PRO A 495 9.30 13.77 -22.58
CA PRO A 495 9.68 15.02 -23.23
C PRO A 495 8.49 15.87 -23.71
N ASP A 496 7.26 15.36 -23.61
CA ASP A 496 6.04 16.09 -24.01
C ASP A 496 5.87 17.42 -23.27
N LYS A 497 5.03 18.29 -23.83
CA LYS A 497 4.50 19.45 -23.11
C LYS A 497 3.52 19.00 -22.02
N LEU A 498 3.33 19.85 -21.01
CA LEU A 498 2.20 19.69 -20.09
C LEU A 498 0.87 19.69 -20.86
N PRO A 499 -0.13 18.92 -20.42
CA PRO A 499 -1.43 18.90 -21.08
C PRO A 499 -2.13 20.25 -20.92
N ALA A 500 -3.07 20.57 -21.82
CA ALA A 500 -3.89 21.76 -21.68
C ALA A 500 -4.76 21.68 -20.40
N PRO A 501 -5.07 22.80 -19.73
CA PRO A 501 -6.00 22.78 -18.60
C PRO A 501 -7.39 22.32 -19.05
N VAL A 502 -8.14 21.66 -18.17
CA VAL A 502 -9.56 21.39 -18.43
C VAL A 502 -10.36 22.69 -18.37
N THR A 503 -11.11 22.96 -19.43
CA THR A 503 -12.04 24.10 -19.53
C THR A 503 -13.47 23.60 -19.65
N ASN A 504 -14.45 24.42 -19.27
CA ASN A 504 -15.88 24.10 -19.45
C ASN A 504 -16.33 22.81 -18.75
N LEU A 505 -15.88 22.61 -17.50
CA LEU A 505 -16.36 21.52 -16.65
C LEU A 505 -17.87 21.67 -16.39
N SER A 506 -18.64 20.65 -16.72
CA SER A 506 -20.05 20.52 -16.35
C SER A 506 -20.19 19.56 -15.17
N VAL A 507 -20.94 19.97 -14.15
CA VAL A 507 -21.22 19.17 -12.95
C VAL A 507 -22.71 19.22 -12.69
N VAL A 508 -23.36 18.06 -12.80
CA VAL A 508 -24.82 17.93 -12.66
C VAL A 508 -25.11 16.99 -11.51
N ARG A 509 -25.59 17.54 -10.39
CA ARG A 509 -26.09 16.77 -9.26
C ARG A 509 -27.45 16.17 -9.60
N ASP A 510 -27.63 14.88 -9.31
CA ASP A 510 -28.91 14.22 -9.54
C ASP A 510 -29.97 14.75 -8.56
N LYS A 511 -31.18 15.04 -9.08
CA LYS A 511 -32.27 15.61 -8.28
C LYS A 511 -33.01 14.56 -7.46
N ALA A 512 -33.08 13.32 -7.92
CA ALA A 512 -33.73 12.21 -7.21
C ALA A 512 -32.81 11.64 -6.13
N ASP A 513 -31.51 11.59 -6.41
CA ASP A 513 -30.50 11.12 -5.47
C ASP A 513 -29.28 12.06 -5.41
N PRO A 514 -29.31 13.07 -4.52
CA PRO A 514 -28.22 14.02 -4.36
C PRO A 514 -26.88 13.41 -3.92
N CYS A 515 -26.80 12.13 -3.56
CA CYS A 515 -25.51 11.45 -3.40
C CYS A 515 -24.78 11.25 -4.74
N ILE A 516 -25.47 11.43 -5.86
CA ILE A 516 -24.99 11.21 -7.22
C ILE A 516 -24.69 12.54 -7.92
N VAL A 517 -23.54 12.61 -8.56
CA VAL A 517 -23.16 13.70 -9.46
C VAL A 517 -22.55 13.13 -10.73
N THR A 518 -22.91 13.72 -11.87
CA THR A 518 -22.31 13.45 -13.17
C THR A 518 -21.43 14.61 -13.58
N LEU A 519 -20.17 14.32 -13.89
CA LEU A 519 -19.20 15.28 -14.41
C LEU A 519 -18.92 14.97 -15.88
N THR A 520 -18.85 16.01 -16.70
CA THR A 520 -18.38 15.91 -18.09
C THR A 520 -17.49 17.10 -18.42
N TRP A 521 -16.46 16.86 -19.22
CA TRP A 521 -15.57 17.91 -19.70
C TRP A 521 -15.07 17.60 -21.12
N PRO A 522 -14.65 18.61 -21.91
CA PRO A 522 -13.97 18.38 -23.18
C PRO A 522 -12.64 17.66 -22.97
N LYS A 523 -12.25 16.80 -23.91
CA LYS A 523 -10.93 16.19 -23.91
C LYS A 523 -9.85 17.28 -23.97
N SER A 524 -8.96 17.29 -22.99
CA SER A 524 -7.79 18.16 -22.94
C SER A 524 -6.71 17.68 -23.92
N GLU A 525 -6.15 18.60 -24.70
CA GLU A 525 -5.03 18.33 -25.60
C GLU A 525 -3.79 17.85 -24.83
N GLY A 526 -3.17 16.76 -25.30
CA GLY A 526 -1.97 16.19 -24.70
C GLY A 526 -2.21 15.44 -23.38
N SER A 527 -3.44 15.32 -22.91
CA SER A 527 -3.78 14.56 -21.69
C SER A 527 -3.77 13.05 -21.92
N VAL A 528 -3.32 12.33 -20.89
CA VAL A 528 -3.45 10.86 -20.76
C VAL A 528 -4.59 10.52 -19.81
N GLY A 529 -4.75 11.31 -18.75
CA GLY A 529 -5.81 11.15 -17.78
C GLY A 529 -6.12 12.44 -17.03
N TYR A 530 -7.01 12.33 -16.06
CA TYR A 530 -7.53 13.43 -15.26
C TYR A 530 -7.60 13.07 -13.79
N THR A 531 -7.39 14.07 -12.94
CA THR A 531 -7.62 13.98 -11.50
C THR A 531 -8.79 14.89 -11.15
N ILE A 532 -9.94 14.30 -10.86
CA ILE A 532 -11.10 15.02 -10.34
C ILE A 532 -10.84 15.25 -8.86
N ARG A 533 -10.84 16.51 -8.42
CA ARG A 533 -10.67 16.89 -7.02
C ARG A 533 -11.94 17.55 -6.51
N TYR A 534 -12.38 17.14 -5.32
CA TYR A 534 -13.59 17.69 -4.72
C TYR A 534 -13.57 17.69 -3.20
N GLY A 535 -14.47 18.49 -2.63
CA GLY A 535 -14.71 18.57 -1.18
C GLY A 535 -15.71 19.67 -0.84
N THR A 536 -15.94 19.91 0.44
CA THR A 536 -17.04 20.77 0.92
C THR A 536 -16.71 22.27 0.97
N ALA A 537 -15.48 22.65 0.64
CA ALA A 537 -15.06 24.05 0.55
C ALA A 537 -14.10 24.27 -0.64
N PRO A 538 -14.04 25.48 -1.25
CA PRO A 538 -13.27 25.73 -2.48
C PRO A 538 -11.76 25.58 -2.30
N ASN A 539 -11.26 25.64 -1.07
CA ASN A 539 -9.86 25.45 -0.70
C ASN A 539 -9.62 24.11 0.03
N GLN A 540 -10.60 23.20 0.04
CA GLN A 540 -10.56 21.89 0.68
C GLN A 540 -11.05 20.85 -0.34
N LEU A 541 -10.19 20.47 -1.28
CA LEU A 541 -10.50 19.53 -2.36
C LEU A 541 -9.66 18.25 -2.24
N GLN A 542 -9.81 17.54 -1.12
CA GLN A 542 -8.94 16.43 -0.76
C GLN A 542 -9.43 15.07 -1.28
N HIS A 543 -10.70 14.95 -1.67
CA HIS A 543 -11.19 13.73 -2.29
C HIS A 543 -10.80 13.69 -3.76
N THR A 544 -10.40 12.52 -4.25
CA THR A 544 -9.93 12.37 -5.63
C THR A 544 -10.48 11.14 -6.34
N TYR A 545 -10.75 11.30 -7.63
CA TYR A 545 -10.86 10.20 -8.61
C TYR A 545 -9.78 10.43 -9.65
N GLN A 546 -9.00 9.39 -9.98
CA GLN A 546 -7.99 9.43 -11.02
C GLN A 546 -8.44 8.55 -12.17
N VAL A 547 -8.72 9.13 -13.32
CA VAL A 547 -9.29 8.41 -14.46
C VAL A 547 -8.41 8.55 -15.70
N PHE A 548 -8.37 7.50 -16.53
CA PHE A 548 -7.56 7.46 -17.74
C PHE A 548 -8.43 7.30 -18.98
N GLY A 549 -8.08 7.97 -20.08
CA GLY A 549 -8.75 7.81 -21.38
C GLY A 549 -10.23 8.26 -21.47
N VAL A 550 -10.84 8.70 -20.36
CA VAL A 550 -12.23 9.15 -20.28
C VAL A 550 -12.34 10.63 -19.92
N ASN A 551 -13.45 11.26 -20.29
CA ASN A 551 -13.75 12.68 -20.04
C ASN A 551 -15.13 12.88 -19.40
N SER A 552 -15.63 11.85 -18.72
CA SER A 552 -16.83 11.87 -17.90
C SER A 552 -16.65 10.94 -16.69
N LEU A 553 -17.39 11.23 -15.62
CA LEU A 553 -17.40 10.43 -14.40
C LEU A 553 -18.73 10.57 -13.68
N VAL A 554 -19.24 9.48 -13.12
CA VAL A 554 -20.40 9.52 -12.20
C VAL A 554 -19.91 9.12 -10.82
N ILE A 555 -19.99 10.06 -9.86
CA ILE A 555 -19.66 9.85 -8.47
C ILE A 555 -20.96 9.63 -7.70
N ARG A 556 -21.06 8.53 -6.93
CA ARG A 556 -22.24 8.19 -6.10
C ARG A 556 -21.97 8.26 -4.60
N SER A 557 -20.77 8.72 -4.24
CA SER A 557 -20.22 8.70 -2.89
C SER A 557 -20.44 10.01 -2.12
N LEU A 558 -21.21 10.97 -2.65
CA LEU A 558 -21.43 12.25 -1.97
C LEU A 558 -22.37 12.10 -0.76
N ASN A 559 -22.23 13.01 0.19
CA ASN A 559 -23.25 13.22 1.22
C ASN A 559 -24.42 14.03 0.66
N ARG A 560 -25.65 13.55 0.87
CA ARG A 560 -26.89 14.11 0.33
C ARG A 560 -27.08 15.60 0.60
N ASP A 561 -26.78 16.02 1.82
CA ASP A 561 -27.17 17.33 2.34
C ASP A 561 -25.98 18.32 2.40
N GLU A 562 -24.84 17.97 1.81
CA GLU A 562 -23.64 18.79 1.76
C GLU A 562 -23.46 19.44 0.38
N SER A 563 -23.02 20.70 0.35
CA SER A 563 -22.55 21.31 -0.89
C SER A 563 -21.11 20.90 -1.19
N TYR A 564 -20.79 20.80 -2.48
CA TYR A 564 -19.46 20.40 -2.94
C TYR A 564 -18.88 21.37 -3.95
N TYR A 565 -17.56 21.38 -4.03
CA TYR A 565 -16.78 22.09 -5.03
C TYR A 565 -15.98 21.07 -5.84
N PHE A 566 -15.96 21.22 -7.16
CA PHE A 566 -15.26 20.31 -8.06
C PHE A 566 -14.29 21.06 -8.97
N THR A 567 -13.11 20.49 -9.18
CA THR A 567 -12.21 20.85 -10.27
C THR A 567 -11.62 19.59 -10.90
N VAL A 568 -11.09 19.71 -12.11
CA VAL A 568 -10.47 18.60 -12.84
C VAL A 568 -9.12 19.05 -13.35
N ASP A 569 -8.06 18.43 -12.81
CA ASP A 569 -6.72 18.60 -13.33
C ASP A 569 -6.49 17.61 -14.48
N SER A 570 -5.72 17.99 -15.49
CA SER A 570 -5.28 17.09 -16.55
C SER A 570 -3.84 16.65 -16.29
N PHE A 571 -3.47 15.43 -16.66
CA PHE A 571 -2.09 14.97 -16.52
C PHE A 571 -1.63 14.12 -17.71
N ASN A 572 -0.32 14.06 -17.90
CA ASN A 572 0.35 13.13 -18.81
C ASN A 572 1.74 12.74 -18.25
N GLY A 573 2.56 12.06 -19.05
CA GLY A 573 3.91 11.66 -18.64
C GLY A 573 4.87 12.81 -18.33
N ARG A 574 4.52 14.07 -18.65
CA ARG A 574 5.31 15.26 -18.30
C ARG A 574 4.99 15.80 -16.91
N GLY A 575 3.73 15.76 -16.51
CA GLY A 575 3.26 16.33 -15.25
C GLY A 575 1.77 16.61 -15.24
N ILE A 576 1.37 17.48 -14.31
CA ILE A 576 -0.03 17.81 -14.00
C ILE A 576 -0.27 19.28 -14.35
N THR A 577 -1.38 19.57 -15.02
CA THR A 577 -1.89 20.92 -15.25
C THR A 577 -3.14 21.12 -14.42
N ALA A 578 -3.09 22.10 -13.52
CA ALA A 578 -4.22 22.43 -12.66
C ALA A 578 -5.46 22.86 -13.48
N GLY A 579 -6.62 22.40 -13.04
CA GLY A 579 -7.92 22.80 -13.57
C GLY A 579 -8.28 24.25 -13.25
N ALA A 580 -9.40 24.68 -13.82
CA ALA A 580 -9.99 25.98 -13.51
C ALA A 580 -10.43 26.10 -12.03
N LYS A 581 -10.93 27.28 -11.66
CA LYS A 581 -11.51 27.53 -10.33
C LYS A 581 -12.61 26.50 -10.02
N PRO A 582 -12.69 25.99 -8.77
CA PRO A 582 -13.66 24.96 -8.42
C PRO A 582 -15.11 25.42 -8.63
N LEU A 583 -15.91 24.58 -9.26
CA LEU A 583 -17.34 24.81 -9.47
C LEU A 583 -18.12 24.31 -8.26
N ARG A 584 -18.91 25.19 -7.64
CA ARG A 584 -19.81 24.82 -6.54
C ARG A 584 -21.08 24.17 -7.09
N ILE A 585 -21.50 23.08 -6.46
CA ILE A 585 -22.85 22.53 -6.55
C ILE A 585 -23.53 22.58 -5.18
N PRO A 586 -24.83 22.92 -5.12
CA PRO A 586 -25.59 22.94 -3.87
C PRO A 586 -25.70 21.55 -3.28
#